data_AF-A0AAN7EQ94-F1
#
_entry.id   AF-A0AAN7EQ94-F1
#
_cell.length_a   1.000
_cell.length_b   1.000
_cell.length_c   1.000
_cell.angle_alpha   90.00
_cell.angle_beta   90.00
_cell.angle_gamma   90.00
#
_symmetry.space_group_name_H-M   'P 1'
#
loop_
_entity.id
_entity.type
_entity.pdbx_description
1 polymer ?
#
loop_
_entity_poly.entity_id
_entity_poly.type
_entity_poly.pdbx_seq_one_letter_code
_entity_poly.pdbx_strand_id
1 'polypeptide(L)'
;MASSTSSSQYQIKIMAEYAKSDRSSCKKCAKQIAKKSLRVGMVSRDARGFDITKWHHLECFPVGSAQPSPSPSLSLPSIKGFDSLQTSDQEALKKLLVRKRDEDEVVESENSKKAKLSTSHGEPNLEIAFSLSDIKDKYKDATLQPKWKAFKTIIFLEQDDGLLNSNKIAAFDFDGCLVKTSVKRVGADAWSLMYPSVPDKLQSLYNDGFKLVIFTNESNIERWKKKRQVAVDSKIGRLNNFIKRVNVPIQVFIACGLGESSNQAADPFRKPKPGMWHVMEKHFNSGISIDMDQSFYVGDAAGRENDHSDADIKFAEAIGLKFFVPEEYFGA
;
A
#
# COMPACT_ATOMS: atom_id res chain seq x y z
N MET A 1 -24.94 1.79 38.41
CA MET A 1 -24.18 3.04 38.16
C MET A 1 -22.80 2.69 37.64
N ALA A 2 -22.12 3.67 37.05
CA ALA A 2 -20.84 3.57 36.33
C ALA A 2 -20.88 2.76 35.02
N SER A 3 -20.18 3.17 33.94
CA SER A 3 -19.94 4.53 33.43
C SER A 3 -19.44 4.41 31.99
N SER A 4 -20.16 4.98 31.02
CA SER A 4 -19.81 4.88 29.60
C SER A 4 -18.78 5.93 29.18
N THR A 5 -17.50 5.54 29.06
CA THR A 5 -16.49 6.35 28.38
C THR A 5 -16.57 6.17 26.86
N SER A 6 -17.29 7.08 26.22
CA SER A 6 -17.31 7.22 24.75
C SER A 6 -15.98 7.80 24.25
N SER A 7 -15.14 6.99 23.62
CA SER A 7 -13.97 7.47 22.89
C SER A 7 -14.42 8.08 21.57
N SER A 8 -14.54 9.41 21.52
CA SER A 8 -14.98 10.12 20.32
C SER A 8 -13.99 9.96 19.17
N GLN A 9 -14.38 9.23 18.12
CA GLN A 9 -13.65 9.17 16.85
C GLN A 9 -13.51 10.59 16.26
N TYR A 10 -12.29 10.97 15.91
CA TYR A 10 -11.99 12.25 15.26
C TYR A 10 -12.40 12.20 13.78
N GLN A 11 -13.69 12.43 13.49
CA GLN A 11 -14.15 12.67 12.12
C GLN A 11 -13.69 14.04 11.62
N ILE A 12 -12.69 14.08 10.74
CA ILE A 12 -12.33 15.28 9.97
C ILE A 12 -13.45 15.55 8.97
N LYS A 13 -14.06 16.74 9.02
CA LYS A 13 -15.13 17.13 8.08
C LYS A 13 -14.60 18.10 7.04
N ILE A 14 -14.86 17.83 5.76
CA ILE A 14 -14.49 18.73 4.66
C ILE A 14 -15.69 19.63 4.35
N MET A 15 -15.44 20.92 4.16
CA MET A 15 -16.45 21.89 3.72
C MET A 15 -15.93 22.77 2.59
N ALA A 16 -16.84 23.23 1.73
CA ALA A 16 -16.54 24.21 0.68
C ALA A 16 -17.63 25.30 0.68
N GLU A 17 -17.22 26.56 0.59
CA GLU A 17 -18.15 27.70 0.48
C GLU A 17 -17.46 28.90 -0.21
N TYR A 18 -18.26 29.85 -0.67
CA TYR A 18 -17.76 31.18 -1.04
C TYR A 18 -17.44 32.00 0.24
N ALA A 19 -16.27 32.63 0.27
CA ALA A 19 -15.78 33.35 1.43
C ALA A 19 -16.69 34.55 1.80
N LYS A 20 -17.31 34.50 2.98
CA LYS A 20 -18.24 35.55 3.45
C LYS A 20 -17.55 36.89 3.73
N SER A 21 -16.24 36.85 4.00
CA SER A 21 -15.33 38.00 4.14
C SER A 21 -13.92 37.59 3.71
N ASP A 22 -13.05 38.59 3.58
CA ASP A 22 -11.62 38.52 3.25
C ASP A 22 -10.70 38.18 4.45
N ARG A 23 -11.26 38.05 5.65
CA ARG A 23 -10.52 37.85 6.91
C ARG A 23 -9.84 36.47 7.04
N SER A 24 -10.03 35.55 6.11
CA SER A 24 -9.39 34.22 6.12
C SER A 24 -8.14 34.19 5.26
N SER A 25 -7.04 33.64 5.78
CA SER A 25 -5.85 33.29 5.00
C SER A 25 -5.78 31.80 4.69
N CYS A 26 -5.17 31.45 3.57
CA CYS A 26 -4.91 30.07 3.18
C CYS A 26 -3.76 29.48 4.02
N LYS A 27 -3.96 28.27 4.56
CA LYS A 27 -2.93 27.60 5.39
C LYS A 27 -1.75 26.98 4.62
N LYS A 28 -1.81 26.88 3.29
CA LYS A 28 -0.67 26.43 2.45
C LYS A 28 0.21 27.60 1.97
N CYS A 29 -0.39 28.66 1.43
CA CYS A 29 0.36 29.76 0.81
C CYS A 29 0.39 31.07 1.62
N ALA A 30 -0.21 31.09 2.81
CA ALA A 30 -0.36 32.24 3.73
C ALA A 30 -1.14 33.46 3.18
N LYS A 31 -1.39 33.57 1.87
CA LYS A 31 -2.14 34.67 1.24
C LYS A 31 -3.60 34.72 1.72
N GLN A 32 -4.19 35.92 1.69
CA GLN A 32 -5.61 36.12 1.96
C GLN A 32 -6.51 35.42 0.91
N ILE A 33 -7.71 35.04 1.34
CA ILE A 33 -8.76 34.47 0.51
C ILE A 33 -9.84 35.55 0.37
N ALA A 34 -10.00 36.10 -0.84
CA ALA A 34 -10.86 37.25 -1.10
C ALA A 34 -12.35 36.94 -0.83
N LYS A 35 -13.13 37.95 -0.41
CA LYS A 35 -14.58 37.84 -0.26
C LYS A 35 -15.23 37.37 -1.59
N LYS A 36 -16.23 36.49 -1.50
CA LYS A 36 -16.90 35.76 -2.60
C LYS A 36 -16.03 34.74 -3.36
N SER A 37 -14.73 34.60 -3.09
CA SER A 37 -13.92 33.53 -3.72
C SER A 37 -14.22 32.16 -3.11
N LEU A 38 -14.12 31.09 -3.91
CA LEU A 38 -14.29 29.71 -3.45
C LEU A 38 -13.15 29.31 -2.52
N ARG A 39 -13.49 28.75 -1.35
CA ARG A 39 -12.53 28.22 -0.39
C ARG A 39 -12.94 26.85 0.13
N VAL A 40 -11.93 26.01 0.41
CA VAL A 40 -12.12 24.66 0.94
C VAL A 40 -11.48 24.59 2.33
N GLY A 41 -12.20 23.99 3.28
CA GLY A 41 -11.84 23.96 4.70
C GLY A 41 -11.85 22.56 5.28
N MET A 42 -10.81 22.22 6.04
CA MET A 42 -10.83 21.07 6.95
C MET A 42 -11.33 21.53 8.31
N VAL A 43 -12.40 20.92 8.81
CA VAL A 43 -12.99 21.22 10.12
C VAL A 43 -12.55 20.16 11.13
N SER A 44 -12.00 20.62 12.25
CA SER A 44 -11.57 19.84 13.41
C SER A 44 -12.09 20.49 14.69
N ARG A 45 -12.42 19.72 15.73
CA ARG A 45 -12.81 20.27 17.04
C ARG A 45 -11.59 20.63 17.89
N ASP A 46 -11.67 21.73 18.62
CA ASP A 46 -10.71 22.10 19.65
C ASP A 46 -10.97 21.34 20.97
N ALA A 47 -10.04 21.44 21.92
CA ALA A 47 -10.14 20.76 23.22
C ALA A 47 -11.31 21.25 24.11
N ARG A 48 -12.03 22.30 23.69
CA ARG A 48 -13.22 22.85 24.34
C ARG A 48 -14.51 22.54 23.55
N GLY A 49 -14.41 21.79 22.46
CA GLY A 49 -15.54 21.35 21.63
C GLY A 49 -15.95 22.31 20.50
N PHE A 50 -15.22 23.41 20.27
CA PHE A 50 -15.53 24.36 19.18
C PHE A 50 -14.95 23.89 17.85
N ASP A 51 -15.70 24.07 16.76
CA ASP A 51 -15.24 23.76 15.40
C ASP A 51 -14.21 24.81 14.92
N ILE A 52 -12.99 24.37 14.62
CA ILE A 52 -11.92 25.15 13.97
C ILE A 52 -11.79 24.72 12.51
N THR A 53 -11.91 25.67 11.58
CA THR A 53 -11.74 25.42 10.14
C THR A 53 -10.38 25.92 9.63
N LYS A 54 -9.57 25.03 9.06
CA LYS A 54 -8.34 25.36 8.33
C LYS A 54 -8.66 25.60 6.85
N TRP A 55 -8.76 26.88 6.47
CA TRP A 55 -9.12 27.32 5.12
C TRP A 55 -7.95 27.29 4.13
N HIS A 56 -8.25 27.01 2.86
CA HIS A 56 -7.33 27.07 1.73
C HIS A 56 -8.04 27.63 0.49
N HIS A 57 -7.28 28.24 -0.44
CA HIS A 57 -7.74 28.36 -1.83
C HIS A 57 -7.93 26.96 -2.45
N LEU A 58 -8.75 26.86 -3.49
CA LEU A 58 -9.10 25.61 -4.15
C LEU A 58 -7.86 24.76 -4.54
N GLU A 59 -6.93 25.35 -5.30
CA GLU A 59 -5.65 24.75 -5.73
C GLU A 59 -4.64 24.55 -4.59
N CYS A 60 -4.88 25.21 -3.45
CA CYS A 60 -4.02 25.15 -2.28
C CYS A 60 -4.50 24.13 -1.23
N PHE A 61 -5.62 23.44 -1.47
CA PHE A 61 -6.16 22.47 -0.54
C PHE A 61 -5.33 21.17 -0.54
N PRO A 62 -4.87 20.67 0.63
CA PRO A 62 -4.03 19.47 0.71
C PRO A 62 -4.88 18.20 0.59
N VAL A 63 -5.33 17.89 -0.62
CA VAL A 63 -5.91 16.58 -0.95
C VAL A 63 -4.79 15.55 -0.85
N GLY A 64 -4.86 14.65 0.14
CA GLY A 64 -3.92 13.54 0.32
C GLY A 64 -2.77 13.74 1.33
N SER A 65 -2.76 14.82 2.13
CA SER A 65 -1.67 15.07 3.09
C SER A 65 -2.12 15.56 4.47
N ALA A 66 -3.05 14.83 5.12
CA ALA A 66 -3.26 14.87 6.58
C ALA A 66 -4.10 13.70 7.14
N GLN A 67 -3.43 12.79 7.87
CA GLN A 67 -3.97 12.02 9.03
C GLN A 67 -4.88 10.80 8.76
N PRO A 68 -5.02 9.86 9.74
CA PRO A 68 -5.22 8.43 9.49
C PRO A 68 -6.68 7.93 9.50
N SER A 69 -6.83 6.62 9.29
CA SER A 69 -8.07 5.85 9.08
C SER A 69 -9.05 5.79 10.29
N PRO A 70 -10.25 5.17 10.18
CA PRO A 70 -10.97 4.71 8.97
C PRO A 70 -12.41 5.27 8.84
N SER A 71 -12.92 5.40 7.62
CA SER A 71 -14.37 5.44 7.33
C SER A 71 -14.64 5.10 5.86
N PRO A 72 -15.51 4.12 5.54
CA PRO A 72 -15.71 3.64 4.17
C PRO A 72 -16.70 4.50 3.37
N SER A 73 -16.43 5.80 3.24
CA SER A 73 -17.15 6.67 2.30
C SER A 73 -16.41 7.99 2.05
N LEU A 74 -15.56 8.01 1.02
CA LEU A 74 -15.52 9.13 0.08
C LEU A 74 -16.12 8.68 -1.25
N SER A 75 -17.36 8.17 -1.17
CA SER A 75 -18.34 8.59 -2.17
C SER A 75 -18.39 10.12 -2.17
N LEU A 76 -18.60 10.75 -3.32
CA LEU A 76 -18.51 12.22 -3.42
C LEU A 76 -19.56 13.04 -2.62
N PRO A 77 -20.67 12.53 -2.04
CA PRO A 77 -21.58 13.34 -1.22
C PRO A 77 -21.19 13.33 0.27
N SER A 78 -20.25 14.18 0.67
CA SER A 78 -20.10 14.66 2.07
C SER A 78 -19.28 15.94 2.24
N ILE A 79 -18.94 16.67 1.16
CA ILE A 79 -18.38 18.02 1.28
C ILE A 79 -19.50 18.97 1.69
N LYS A 80 -19.49 19.45 2.94
CA LYS A 80 -20.52 20.36 3.44
C LYS A 80 -20.50 21.67 2.64
N GLY A 81 -21.62 21.97 1.98
CA GLY A 81 -21.79 23.17 1.14
C GLY A 81 -21.58 22.94 -0.37
N PHE A 82 -21.25 21.72 -0.80
CA PHE A 82 -21.01 21.39 -2.21
C PHE A 82 -22.20 21.73 -3.13
N ASP A 83 -23.41 21.31 -2.74
CA ASP A 83 -24.64 21.52 -3.53
C ASP A 83 -25.05 23.01 -3.62
N SER A 84 -24.41 23.88 -2.83
CA SER A 84 -24.61 25.34 -2.85
C SER A 84 -23.54 26.09 -3.67
N LEU A 85 -22.59 25.38 -4.29
CA LEU A 85 -21.62 25.96 -5.24
C LEU A 85 -22.21 26.01 -6.65
N GLN A 86 -21.72 26.93 -7.48
CA GLN A 86 -22.02 26.96 -8.91
C GLN A 86 -21.52 25.68 -9.61
N THR A 87 -22.20 25.24 -10.67
CA THR A 87 -21.88 23.99 -11.38
C THR A 87 -20.44 23.93 -11.88
N SER A 88 -19.91 25.04 -12.40
CA SER A 88 -18.51 25.18 -12.81
C SER A 88 -17.52 24.99 -11.65
N ASP A 89 -17.87 25.45 -10.45
CA ASP A 89 -17.06 25.32 -9.24
C ASP A 89 -17.18 23.92 -8.60
N GLN A 90 -18.36 23.30 -8.68
CA GLN A 90 -18.56 21.89 -8.37
C GLN A 90 -17.69 21.00 -9.27
N GLU A 91 -17.67 21.30 -10.57
CA GLU A 91 -16.80 20.64 -11.54
C GLU A 91 -15.33 20.94 -11.27
N ALA A 92 -14.93 22.19 -11.01
CA ALA A 92 -13.54 22.52 -10.68
C ALA A 92 -13.06 21.82 -9.40
N LEU A 93 -13.90 21.71 -8.38
CA LEU A 93 -13.60 21.00 -7.13
C LEU A 93 -13.54 19.48 -7.35
N LYS A 94 -14.51 18.87 -8.04
CA LYS A 94 -14.43 17.47 -8.50
C LYS A 94 -13.17 17.22 -9.31
N LYS A 95 -12.85 18.14 -10.23
CA LYS A 95 -11.74 18.03 -11.16
C LYS A 95 -10.39 18.28 -10.49
N LEU A 96 -10.28 19.04 -9.40
CA LEU A 96 -9.05 19.10 -8.60
C LEU A 96 -8.87 17.89 -7.66
N LEU A 97 -9.96 17.23 -7.28
CA LEU A 97 -9.93 15.93 -6.60
C LEU A 97 -9.56 14.76 -7.55
N VAL A 98 -9.60 14.98 -8.88
CA VAL A 98 -9.31 13.97 -9.92
C VAL A 98 -8.02 14.28 -10.71
N ARG A 99 -7.83 15.50 -11.25
CA ARG A 99 -6.72 15.93 -12.14
C ARG A 99 -5.33 15.71 -11.57
N LYS A 100 -5.15 15.65 -10.25
CA LYS A 100 -3.86 15.28 -9.66
C LYS A 100 -3.45 13.81 -9.91
N ARG A 101 -4.18 13.10 -10.78
CA ARG A 101 -3.80 11.83 -11.42
C ARG A 101 -3.31 11.98 -12.87
N ASP A 102 -3.56 13.13 -13.52
CA ASP A 102 -3.48 13.29 -14.98
C ASP A 102 -2.47 14.38 -15.42
N GLU A 103 -1.73 15.01 -14.51
CA GLU A 103 -0.84 16.17 -14.80
C GLU A 103 0.65 15.80 -14.96
N ASP A 104 1.02 14.52 -14.98
CA ASP A 104 2.41 14.05 -15.19
C ASP A 104 2.74 13.55 -16.62
N GLU A 105 1.77 13.55 -17.56
CA GLU A 105 2.06 13.24 -18.98
C GLU A 105 1.36 14.21 -19.96
N VAL A 106 2.16 14.85 -20.85
CA VAL A 106 1.96 15.08 -22.31
C VAL A 106 2.83 16.25 -22.81
N VAL A 107 3.94 15.91 -23.50
CA VAL A 107 4.82 16.77 -24.34
C VAL A 107 5.62 15.81 -25.27
N GLU A 108 5.71 15.91 -26.61
CA GLU A 108 5.02 16.74 -27.60
C GLU A 108 4.93 16.04 -29.00
N SER A 109 3.91 16.42 -29.79
CA SER A 109 3.87 16.64 -31.26
C SER A 109 4.21 15.56 -32.33
N GLU A 110 3.61 15.76 -33.52
CA GLU A 110 3.51 14.84 -34.65
C GLU A 110 4.52 15.12 -35.80
N ASN A 111 4.98 14.09 -36.55
CA ASN A 111 4.78 14.03 -38.02
C ASN A 111 5.12 12.68 -38.71
N SER A 112 4.16 12.16 -39.48
CA SER A 112 4.24 11.38 -40.76
C SER A 112 5.29 10.28 -41.06
N LYS A 113 4.75 9.05 -41.29
CA LYS A 113 5.08 8.06 -42.37
C LYS A 113 6.49 7.41 -42.36
N LYS A 114 6.64 6.09 -42.18
CA LYS A 114 6.28 4.99 -43.12
C LYS A 114 6.58 3.60 -42.49
N ALA A 115 5.96 2.51 -42.97
CA ALA A 115 6.06 1.12 -42.47
C ALA A 115 7.49 0.61 -42.15
N LYS A 116 7.74 -0.36 -41.23
CA LYS A 116 7.25 -1.77 -41.31
C LYS A 116 7.66 -2.63 -40.08
N LEU A 117 6.67 -3.30 -39.46
CA LEU A 117 6.68 -4.61 -38.76
C LEU A 117 7.94 -5.13 -38.00
N SER A 118 7.84 -5.30 -36.67
CA SER A 118 8.26 -6.54 -35.97
C SER A 118 7.73 -6.65 -34.52
N THR A 119 6.64 -7.41 -34.37
CA THR A 119 6.23 -8.30 -33.24
C THR A 119 6.53 -7.91 -31.78
N SER A 120 5.45 -7.66 -31.04
CA SER A 120 5.42 -7.61 -29.57
C SER A 120 5.17 -8.98 -28.93
N HIS A 121 5.75 -9.20 -27.74
CA HIS A 121 5.23 -10.16 -26.76
C HIS A 121 4.96 -9.44 -25.44
N GLY A 122 3.80 -8.79 -25.35
CA GLY A 122 3.23 -8.38 -24.07
C GLY A 122 2.35 -9.49 -23.51
N GLU A 123 2.67 -10.03 -22.33
CA GLU A 123 1.63 -10.69 -21.53
C GLU A 123 0.55 -9.64 -21.19
N PRO A 124 -0.75 -10.02 -21.18
CA PRO A 124 -1.81 -9.08 -20.89
C PRO A 124 -1.64 -8.57 -19.45
N ASN A 125 -1.55 -7.24 -19.29
CA ASN A 125 -1.60 -6.58 -18.00
C ASN A 125 -2.96 -6.90 -17.36
N LEU A 126 -3.00 -7.94 -16.53
CA LEU A 126 -4.19 -8.33 -15.79
C LEU A 126 -4.56 -7.14 -14.91
N GLU A 127 -5.61 -6.42 -15.30
CA GLU A 127 -6.22 -5.41 -14.45
C GLU A 127 -6.81 -6.10 -13.23
N ILE A 128 -5.99 -6.21 -12.19
CA ILE A 128 -6.40 -6.67 -10.87
C ILE A 128 -7.32 -5.58 -10.33
N ALA A 129 -8.61 -5.68 -10.66
CA ALA A 129 -9.65 -4.86 -10.07
C ALA A 129 -9.64 -5.11 -8.55
N PHE A 130 -9.03 -4.17 -7.83
CA PHE A 130 -8.94 -4.11 -6.37
C PHE A 130 -9.95 -3.08 -5.90
N SER A 131 -11.08 -3.57 -5.38
CA SER A 131 -12.08 -2.72 -4.73
C SER A 131 -11.92 -2.78 -3.22
N LEU A 132 -12.09 -1.64 -2.56
CA LEU A 132 -12.17 -1.58 -1.09
C LEU A 132 -13.35 -2.40 -0.54
N SER A 133 -14.40 -2.65 -1.34
CA SER A 133 -15.51 -3.54 -0.98
C SER A 133 -15.12 -5.01 -0.84
N ASP A 134 -14.02 -5.42 -1.47
CA ASP A 134 -13.60 -6.82 -1.55
C ASP A 134 -12.61 -7.19 -0.43
N ILE A 135 -12.17 -6.18 0.33
CA ILE A 135 -11.30 -6.31 1.50
C ILE A 135 -12.12 -6.89 2.66
N LYS A 136 -11.57 -7.88 3.35
CA LYS A 136 -12.24 -8.66 4.40
C LYS A 136 -11.36 -8.80 5.64
N ASP A 137 -11.99 -8.80 6.82
CA ASP A 137 -11.33 -9.09 8.11
C ASP A 137 -11.08 -10.59 8.35
N LYS A 138 -11.42 -11.43 7.35
CA LYS A 138 -11.31 -12.89 7.40
C LYS A 138 -10.78 -13.44 6.09
N TYR A 139 -9.84 -14.38 6.18
CA TYR A 139 -9.43 -15.21 5.05
C TYR A 139 -10.20 -16.53 5.08
N LYS A 140 -11.29 -16.58 4.30
CA LYS A 140 -12.25 -17.69 4.29
C LYS A 140 -12.83 -17.90 5.71
N ASP A 141 -12.65 -19.08 6.28
CA ASP A 141 -13.03 -19.45 7.66
C ASP A 141 -12.06 -18.93 8.74
N ALA A 142 -10.84 -18.49 8.40
CA ALA A 142 -9.89 -17.96 9.36
C ALA A 142 -10.13 -16.46 9.63
N THR A 143 -10.14 -16.08 10.90
CA THR A 143 -10.23 -14.69 11.36
C THR A 143 -8.83 -14.08 11.44
N LEU A 144 -8.68 -12.84 10.98
CA LEU A 144 -7.40 -12.13 10.98
C LEU A 144 -7.25 -11.25 12.23
N GLN A 145 -6.01 -10.99 12.61
CA GLN A 145 -5.69 -10.04 13.68
C GLN A 145 -6.00 -8.59 13.24
N PRO A 146 -6.15 -7.63 14.16
CA PRO A 146 -6.27 -6.21 13.79
C PRO A 146 -5.17 -5.75 12.84
N LYS A 147 -5.48 -4.79 11.95
CA LYS A 147 -4.68 -4.36 10.78
C LYS A 147 -4.46 -5.44 9.69
N TRP A 148 -4.64 -6.73 9.95
CA TRP A 148 -4.52 -7.75 8.88
C TRP A 148 -5.83 -7.92 8.12
N LYS A 149 -5.77 -7.88 6.79
CA LYS A 149 -6.91 -8.00 5.89
C LYS A 149 -6.68 -9.06 4.81
N ALA A 150 -7.75 -9.54 4.21
CA ALA A 150 -7.74 -10.40 3.04
C ALA A 150 -8.34 -9.70 1.82
N PHE A 151 -7.77 -9.95 0.65
CA PHE A 151 -8.35 -9.61 -0.65
C PHE A 151 -8.13 -10.79 -1.60
N LYS A 152 -9.19 -11.30 -2.24
CA LYS A 152 -9.14 -12.51 -3.09
C LYS A 152 -8.36 -13.65 -2.41
N THR A 153 -7.14 -13.95 -2.85
CA THR A 153 -6.26 -15.01 -2.34
C THR A 153 -5.01 -14.50 -1.61
N ILE A 154 -4.89 -13.19 -1.40
CA ILE A 154 -3.84 -12.58 -0.56
C ILE A 154 -4.36 -12.22 0.84
N ILE A 155 -3.46 -12.30 1.82
CA ILE A 155 -3.58 -11.64 3.12
C ILE A 155 -2.52 -10.52 3.14
N PHE A 156 -2.85 -9.34 3.65
CA PHE A 156 -1.92 -8.21 3.75
C PHE A 156 -2.07 -7.48 5.09
N LEU A 157 -1.00 -6.81 5.50
CA LEU A 157 -0.99 -5.90 6.64
C LEU A 157 -1.40 -4.50 6.16
N GLU A 158 -2.44 -3.89 6.73
CA GLU A 158 -2.77 -2.49 6.48
C GLU A 158 -1.62 -1.57 6.91
N GLN A 159 -1.51 -0.45 6.20
CA GLN A 159 -0.45 0.54 6.40
C GLN A 159 -0.30 0.93 7.88
N ASP A 160 0.87 0.66 8.44
CA ASP A 160 1.16 0.99 9.84
C ASP A 160 1.49 2.48 10.02
N ASP A 161 1.34 2.98 11.24
CA ASP A 161 1.66 4.37 11.57
C ASP A 161 3.15 4.61 11.33
N GLY A 162 3.47 5.50 10.38
CA GLY A 162 4.84 5.79 9.95
C GLY A 162 5.30 5.07 8.69
N LEU A 163 4.57 4.09 8.14
CA LEU A 163 4.93 3.50 6.84
C LEU A 163 4.78 4.54 5.72
N LEU A 164 5.92 5.02 5.19
CA LEU A 164 5.97 6.01 4.14
C LEU A 164 5.83 5.39 2.74
N ASN A 165 5.20 6.14 1.84
CA ASN A 165 5.19 5.83 0.41
C ASN A 165 6.40 6.47 -0.26
N SER A 166 6.99 5.78 -1.22
CA SER A 166 8.28 6.16 -1.81
C SER A 166 8.36 5.74 -3.27
N ASN A 167 9.18 6.44 -4.05
CA ASN A 167 9.60 5.98 -5.38
C ASN A 167 10.65 4.86 -5.28
N LYS A 168 11.32 4.68 -4.14
CA LYS A 168 12.31 3.62 -3.92
C LYS A 168 11.71 2.48 -3.10
N ILE A 169 11.66 1.29 -3.66
CA ILE A 169 11.12 0.09 -3.01
C ILE A 169 12.25 -0.90 -2.74
N ALA A 170 12.44 -1.26 -1.46
CA ALA A 170 13.25 -2.40 -1.06
C ALA A 170 12.29 -3.53 -0.70
N ALA A 171 12.22 -4.55 -1.55
CA ALA A 171 11.28 -5.65 -1.40
C ALA A 171 11.98 -6.98 -1.11
N PHE A 172 11.35 -7.83 -0.31
CA PHE A 172 11.98 -9.03 0.26
C PHE A 172 11.03 -10.25 0.22
N ASP A 173 11.56 -11.47 0.11
CA ASP A 173 10.90 -12.65 0.68
C ASP A 173 11.06 -12.66 2.22
N PHE A 174 10.45 -13.63 2.90
CA PHE A 174 10.51 -13.82 4.33
C PHE A 174 11.21 -15.13 4.77
N ASP A 175 10.76 -16.29 4.26
CA ASP A 175 11.13 -17.63 4.75
C ASP A 175 12.35 -18.16 3.98
N GLY A 176 13.56 -17.86 4.47
CA GLY A 176 14.82 -18.14 3.76
C GLY A 176 15.60 -16.87 3.44
N CYS A 177 14.91 -15.75 3.25
CA CYS A 177 15.52 -14.43 3.03
C CYS A 177 15.77 -13.63 4.32
N LEU A 178 14.70 -13.20 5.00
CA LEU A 178 14.81 -12.37 6.22
C LEU A 178 14.93 -13.21 7.49
N VAL A 179 14.29 -14.38 7.51
CA VAL A 179 14.25 -15.29 8.66
C VAL A 179 14.50 -16.75 8.27
N LYS A 180 15.22 -17.46 9.15
CA LYS A 180 15.25 -18.93 9.17
C LYS A 180 14.02 -19.41 9.91
N THR A 181 13.14 -20.14 9.22
CA THR A 181 11.93 -20.71 9.84
C THR A 181 12.10 -22.21 10.03
N SER A 182 11.72 -22.70 11.22
CA SER A 182 12.09 -24.04 11.64
C SER A 182 11.06 -25.07 11.17
N VAL A 183 11.43 -25.94 10.23
CA VAL A 183 10.58 -27.08 9.84
C VAL A 183 10.26 -28.06 10.99
N LYS A 184 10.97 -27.94 12.13
CA LYS A 184 10.80 -28.78 13.33
C LYS A 184 9.90 -28.16 14.41
N ARG A 185 9.52 -26.88 14.30
CA ARG A 185 8.67 -26.18 15.28
C ARG A 185 7.55 -25.43 14.54
N VAL A 186 6.37 -25.37 15.13
CA VAL A 186 5.22 -24.66 14.55
C VAL A 186 4.76 -23.58 15.53
N GLY A 187 4.41 -22.39 15.03
CA GLY A 187 3.90 -21.27 15.83
C GLY A 187 4.55 -19.93 15.47
N ALA A 188 4.07 -18.87 16.14
CA ALA A 188 4.52 -17.49 15.95
C ALA A 188 6.01 -17.26 16.24
N ASP A 189 6.61 -18.10 17.09
CA ASP A 189 8.00 -17.99 17.55
C ASP A 189 8.94 -19.03 16.91
N ALA A 190 8.46 -19.76 15.90
CA ALA A 190 9.21 -20.82 15.22
C ALA A 190 10.23 -20.30 14.19
N TRP A 191 10.95 -19.22 14.51
CA TRP A 191 11.86 -18.51 13.62
C TRP A 191 13.12 -17.98 14.32
N SER A 192 14.09 -17.54 13.53
CA SER A 192 15.25 -16.74 13.93
C SER A 192 15.66 -15.84 12.75
N LEU A 193 16.43 -14.78 12.98
CA LEU A 193 16.97 -13.96 11.87
C LEU A 193 17.81 -14.82 10.93
N MET A 194 17.73 -14.56 9.62
CA MET A 194 18.57 -15.26 8.64
C MET A 194 20.05 -14.88 8.83
N TYR A 195 20.32 -13.57 8.93
CA TYR A 195 21.61 -12.98 9.28
C TYR A 195 21.47 -11.97 10.44
N PRO A 196 22.49 -11.79 11.30
CA PRO A 196 22.44 -10.81 12.39
C PRO A 196 22.26 -9.35 11.92
N SER A 197 22.74 -9.04 10.71
CA SER A 197 22.73 -7.73 10.04
C SER A 197 21.37 -7.29 9.50
N VAL A 198 20.38 -8.18 9.40
CA VAL A 198 19.05 -7.89 8.82
C VAL A 198 18.36 -6.66 9.46
N PRO A 199 18.30 -6.51 10.80
CA PRO A 199 17.65 -5.34 11.42
C PRO A 199 18.33 -4.03 11.01
N ASP A 200 19.66 -3.97 11.05
CA ASP A 200 20.42 -2.74 10.82
C ASP A 200 20.37 -2.33 9.34
N LYS A 201 20.43 -3.30 8.41
CA LYS A 201 20.26 -3.05 6.97
C LYS A 201 18.85 -2.56 6.63
N LEU A 202 17.80 -3.14 7.21
CA LEU A 202 16.43 -2.64 7.03
C LEU A 202 16.23 -1.24 7.64
N GLN A 203 16.86 -0.95 8.78
CA GLN A 203 16.86 0.39 9.39
C GLN A 203 17.56 1.42 8.51
N SER A 204 18.73 1.10 7.94
CA SER A 204 19.42 1.99 7.00
C SER A 204 18.52 2.30 5.80
N LEU A 205 18.01 1.26 5.11
CA LEU A 205 17.14 1.44 3.95
C LEU A 205 15.93 2.33 4.23
N TYR A 206 15.26 2.13 5.37
CA TYR A 206 14.13 2.96 5.77
C TYR A 206 14.55 4.44 5.99
N ASN A 207 15.68 4.67 6.66
CA ASN A 207 16.24 6.02 6.86
C ASN A 207 16.70 6.66 5.53
N ASP A 208 17.19 5.86 4.60
CA ASP A 208 17.55 6.25 3.23
C ASP A 208 16.31 6.50 2.34
N GLY A 209 15.10 6.42 2.89
CA GLY A 209 13.84 6.73 2.23
C GLY A 209 13.27 5.60 1.38
N PHE A 210 13.72 4.36 1.54
CA PHE A 210 13.08 3.20 0.92
C PHE A 210 11.79 2.84 1.65
N LYS A 211 10.75 2.52 0.88
CA LYS A 211 9.62 1.76 1.39
C LYS A 211 10.00 0.28 1.47
N LEU A 212 9.86 -0.28 2.66
CA LEU A 212 10.13 -1.70 2.90
C LEU A 212 8.87 -2.54 2.63
N VAL A 213 9.01 -3.59 1.82
CA VAL A 213 7.89 -4.49 1.47
C VAL A 213 8.29 -5.96 1.60
N ILE A 214 7.44 -6.79 2.19
CA ILE A 214 7.59 -8.25 2.19
C ILE A 214 6.53 -8.87 1.27
N PHE A 215 6.99 -9.69 0.32
CA PHE A 215 6.17 -10.50 -0.58
C PHE A 215 6.48 -11.97 -0.32
N THR A 216 5.56 -12.72 0.29
CA THR A 216 5.82 -14.12 0.70
C THR A 216 4.72 -15.08 0.24
N ASN A 217 5.13 -16.28 -0.17
CA ASN A 217 4.24 -17.36 -0.61
C ASN A 217 3.89 -18.29 0.58
N GLU A 218 2.61 -18.47 0.91
CA GLU A 218 2.18 -19.32 2.05
C GLU A 218 1.01 -20.26 1.66
N SER A 219 1.27 -21.21 0.75
CA SER A 219 0.22 -22.12 0.26
C SER A 219 -0.36 -23.05 1.32
N ASN A 220 0.27 -23.19 2.50
CA ASN A 220 -0.25 -24.00 3.60
C ASN A 220 -1.57 -23.45 4.16
N ILE A 221 -1.78 -22.12 4.12
CA ILE A 221 -3.05 -21.49 4.50
C ILE A 221 -4.21 -22.00 3.63
N GLU A 222 -3.97 -22.25 2.34
CA GLU A 222 -5.00 -22.80 1.45
C GLU A 222 -5.10 -24.32 1.50
N ARG A 223 -3.96 -25.02 1.59
CA ARG A 223 -3.91 -26.49 1.66
C ARG A 223 -4.55 -27.03 2.95
N TRP A 224 -4.25 -26.44 4.10
CA TRP A 224 -4.61 -26.99 5.41
C TRP A 224 -6.00 -26.54 5.88
N LYS A 225 -7.05 -26.84 5.10
CA LYS A 225 -8.43 -26.36 5.35
C LYS A 225 -8.91 -26.55 6.81
N LYS A 226 -8.64 -27.72 7.43
CA LYS A 226 -9.01 -28.02 8.82
C LYS A 226 -8.13 -27.37 9.91
N LYS A 227 -6.97 -26.79 9.53
CA LYS A 227 -6.01 -26.12 10.42
C LYS A 227 -5.66 -24.71 9.93
N ARG A 228 -6.55 -24.09 9.13
CA ARG A 228 -6.28 -22.82 8.44
C ARG A 228 -5.96 -21.69 9.42
N GLN A 229 -6.75 -21.57 10.49
CA GLN A 229 -6.49 -20.59 11.56
C GLN A 229 -5.08 -20.75 12.13
N VAL A 230 -4.64 -21.98 12.43
CA VAL A 230 -3.28 -22.27 12.95
C VAL A 230 -2.19 -21.88 11.95
N ALA A 231 -2.41 -22.09 10.64
CA ALA A 231 -1.47 -21.68 9.60
C ALA A 231 -1.38 -20.14 9.49
N VAL A 232 -2.53 -19.46 9.52
CA VAL A 232 -2.65 -17.99 9.52
C VAL A 232 -1.97 -17.40 10.75
N ASP A 233 -2.30 -17.86 11.95
CA ASP A 233 -1.73 -17.39 13.22
C ASP A 233 -0.21 -17.61 13.28
N SER A 234 0.27 -18.76 12.78
CA SER A 234 1.70 -19.07 12.70
C SER A 234 2.45 -18.16 11.73
N LYS A 235 1.89 -17.83 10.55
CA LYS A 235 2.55 -16.93 9.59
C LYS A 235 2.47 -15.47 10.02
N ILE A 236 1.28 -14.98 10.40
CA ILE A 236 1.08 -13.61 10.89
C ILE A 236 1.88 -13.37 12.18
N GLY A 237 1.90 -14.32 13.10
CA GLY A 237 2.67 -14.21 14.34
C GLY A 237 4.17 -14.08 14.09
N ARG A 238 4.75 -14.89 13.19
CA ARG A 238 6.16 -14.77 12.76
C ARG A 238 6.46 -13.39 12.17
N LEU A 239 5.58 -12.89 11.29
CA LEU A 239 5.72 -11.57 10.65
C LEU A 239 5.62 -10.42 11.66
N ASN A 240 4.62 -10.42 12.54
CA ASN A 240 4.45 -9.41 13.59
C ASN A 240 5.66 -9.38 14.55
N ASN A 241 6.14 -10.56 14.97
CA ASN A 241 7.30 -10.68 15.85
C ASN A 241 8.60 -10.21 15.15
N PHE A 242 8.74 -10.47 13.85
CA PHE A 242 9.86 -9.98 13.05
C PHE A 242 9.82 -8.44 12.91
N ILE A 243 8.68 -7.85 12.52
CA ILE A 243 8.51 -6.39 12.39
C ILE A 243 8.86 -5.69 13.71
N LYS A 244 8.35 -6.22 14.83
CA LYS A 244 8.70 -5.73 16.18
C LYS A 244 10.20 -5.85 16.50
N ARG A 245 10.87 -6.89 16.01
CA ARG A 245 12.32 -7.12 16.25
C ARG A 245 13.20 -6.20 15.40
N VAL A 246 12.79 -5.83 14.18
CA VAL A 246 13.55 -4.90 13.32
C VAL A 246 13.20 -3.44 13.56
N ASN A 247 12.05 -3.16 14.17
CA ASN A 247 11.61 -1.84 14.63
C ASN A 247 11.58 -0.77 13.52
N VAL A 248 11.10 -1.16 12.34
CA VAL A 248 10.79 -0.28 11.21
C VAL A 248 9.43 -0.64 10.60
N PRO A 249 8.68 0.32 10.04
CA PRO A 249 7.44 0.04 9.34
C PRO A 249 7.69 -0.78 8.07
N ILE A 250 6.95 -1.87 7.88
CA ILE A 250 7.07 -2.76 6.72
C ILE A 250 5.67 -3.09 6.18
N GLN A 251 5.47 -2.90 4.88
CA GLN A 251 4.27 -3.36 4.19
C GLN A 251 4.36 -4.87 3.93
N VAL A 252 3.32 -5.66 4.21
CA VAL A 252 3.38 -7.12 4.00
C VAL A 252 2.24 -7.62 3.12
N PHE A 253 2.57 -8.51 2.19
CA PHE A 253 1.63 -9.30 1.38
C PHE A 253 1.99 -10.78 1.41
N ILE A 254 0.97 -11.62 1.63
CA ILE A 254 1.05 -13.08 1.76
C ILE A 254 0.17 -13.71 0.68
N ALA A 255 0.77 -14.30 -0.35
CA ALA A 255 0.05 -15.07 -1.34
C ALA A 255 -0.32 -16.45 -0.77
N CYS A 256 -1.59 -16.62 -0.39
CA CYS A 256 -2.09 -17.87 0.18
C CYS A 256 -2.46 -18.90 -0.90
N GLY A 257 -2.64 -18.45 -2.15
CA GLY A 257 -3.04 -19.26 -3.28
C GLY A 257 -2.08 -20.40 -3.65
N LEU A 258 -2.60 -21.34 -4.44
CA LEU A 258 -1.85 -22.50 -4.91
C LEU A 258 -1.06 -22.16 -6.19
N GLY A 259 0.03 -22.90 -6.42
CA GLY A 259 0.70 -22.89 -7.73
C GLY A 259 -0.13 -23.60 -8.79
N GLU A 260 0.34 -23.54 -10.03
CA GLU A 260 -0.27 -24.26 -11.14
C GLU A 260 -0.31 -25.77 -10.89
N SER A 261 -1.36 -26.41 -11.39
CA SER A 261 -1.50 -27.85 -11.47
C SER A 261 -2.34 -28.21 -12.69
N SER A 262 -2.35 -29.48 -13.09
CA SER A 262 -3.08 -29.96 -14.29
C SER A 262 -4.56 -29.53 -14.35
N ASN A 263 -5.17 -29.24 -13.20
CA ASN A 263 -6.60 -28.96 -13.07
C ASN A 263 -6.88 -27.55 -12.51
N GLN A 264 -5.86 -26.73 -12.29
CA GLN A 264 -6.01 -25.40 -11.68
C GLN A 264 -4.90 -24.45 -12.17
N ALA A 265 -5.32 -23.35 -12.80
CA ALA A 265 -4.42 -22.25 -13.20
C ALA A 265 -3.67 -21.67 -11.99
N ALA A 266 -2.44 -21.19 -12.23
CA ALA A 266 -1.63 -20.53 -11.22
C ALA A 266 -2.38 -19.36 -10.55
N ASP A 267 -2.26 -19.25 -9.23
CA ASP A 267 -2.72 -18.05 -8.54
C ASP A 267 -1.92 -16.81 -8.99
N PRO A 268 -2.55 -15.73 -9.47
CA PRO A 268 -1.84 -14.61 -10.08
C PRO A 268 -1.07 -13.75 -9.07
N PHE A 269 -1.34 -13.90 -7.76
CA PHE A 269 -0.60 -13.24 -6.70
C PHE A 269 0.58 -14.08 -6.19
N ARG A 270 0.60 -15.38 -6.47
CA ARG A 270 1.68 -16.27 -6.05
C ARG A 270 2.93 -16.04 -6.90
N LYS A 271 4.06 -15.74 -6.25
CA LYS A 271 5.37 -15.65 -6.92
C LYS A 271 5.65 -16.97 -7.66
N PRO A 272 6.08 -16.95 -8.94
CA PRO A 272 6.68 -15.80 -9.62
C PRO A 272 5.73 -14.79 -10.29
N LYS A 273 4.40 -14.97 -10.25
CA LYS A 273 3.50 -13.99 -10.89
C LYS A 273 3.46 -12.66 -10.12
N PRO A 274 3.45 -11.49 -10.81
CA PRO A 274 3.65 -10.17 -10.21
C PRO A 274 2.43 -9.60 -9.46
N GLY A 275 1.36 -10.38 -9.23
CA GLY A 275 0.09 -9.83 -8.76
C GLY A 275 0.14 -9.15 -7.39
N MET A 276 1.01 -9.59 -6.47
CA MET A 276 1.21 -8.85 -5.21
C MET A 276 1.89 -7.49 -5.42
N TRP A 277 2.86 -7.40 -6.35
CA TRP A 277 3.53 -6.14 -6.69
C TRP A 277 2.53 -5.14 -7.26
N HIS A 278 1.76 -5.54 -8.28
CA HIS A 278 0.75 -4.67 -8.89
C HIS A 278 -0.31 -4.18 -7.88
N VAL A 279 -0.66 -4.98 -6.87
CA VAL A 279 -1.54 -4.51 -5.78
C VAL A 279 -0.83 -3.45 -4.93
N MET A 280 0.42 -3.68 -4.53
CA MET A 280 1.22 -2.75 -3.73
C MET A 280 1.40 -1.40 -4.43
N GLU A 281 1.85 -1.44 -5.67
CA GLU A 281 2.10 -0.28 -6.54
C GLU A 281 0.83 0.56 -6.73
N LYS A 282 -0.24 -0.06 -7.25
CA LYS A 282 -1.47 0.66 -7.65
C LYS A 282 -2.31 1.14 -6.47
N HIS A 283 -2.30 0.44 -5.34
CA HIS A 283 -3.24 0.71 -4.23
C HIS A 283 -2.59 1.10 -2.91
N PHE A 284 -1.32 0.74 -2.69
CA PHE A 284 -0.63 1.01 -1.43
C PHE A 284 0.51 2.02 -1.56
N ASN A 285 0.87 2.52 -2.76
CA ASN A 285 1.96 3.49 -2.93
C ASN A 285 1.53 4.93 -3.26
N SER A 286 0.26 5.30 -3.00
CA SER A 286 -0.29 6.65 -3.27
C SER A 286 -0.16 7.16 -4.71
N GLY A 287 0.07 6.27 -5.70
CA GLY A 287 0.33 6.67 -7.08
C GLY A 287 1.73 7.27 -7.31
N ILE A 288 2.65 7.17 -6.35
CA ILE A 288 4.05 7.54 -6.55
C ILE A 288 4.68 6.53 -7.52
N SER A 289 5.14 7.03 -8.67
CA SER A 289 5.89 6.23 -9.64
C SER A 289 7.15 5.65 -9.02
N ILE A 290 7.44 4.38 -9.33
CA ILE A 290 8.54 3.63 -8.75
C ILE A 290 9.77 3.77 -9.63
N ASP A 291 10.87 4.22 -9.03
CA ASP A 291 12.20 4.22 -9.61
C ASP A 291 12.72 2.78 -9.60
N MET A 292 12.58 2.11 -10.75
CA MET A 292 12.98 0.71 -10.94
C MET A 292 14.50 0.52 -10.90
N ASP A 293 15.28 1.58 -11.13
CA ASP A 293 16.74 1.54 -11.07
C ASP A 293 17.25 1.60 -9.63
N GLN A 294 16.55 2.31 -8.75
CA GLN A 294 16.84 2.34 -7.32
C GLN A 294 16.18 1.18 -6.56
N SER A 295 15.09 0.62 -7.08
CA SER A 295 14.31 -0.44 -6.43
C SER A 295 14.86 -1.85 -6.70
N PHE A 296 14.66 -2.76 -5.74
CA PHE A 296 15.19 -4.13 -5.83
C PHE A 296 14.35 -5.15 -5.05
N TYR A 297 14.56 -6.43 -5.38
CA TYR A 297 14.03 -7.60 -4.69
C TYR A 297 15.15 -8.47 -4.11
N VAL A 298 14.97 -8.98 -2.89
CA VAL A 298 15.89 -9.95 -2.26
C VAL A 298 15.14 -11.22 -1.86
N GLY A 299 15.60 -12.39 -2.32
CA GLY A 299 14.94 -13.67 -2.04
C GLY A 299 15.87 -14.87 -2.23
N ASP A 300 15.61 -15.98 -1.54
CA ASP A 300 16.44 -17.20 -1.62
C ASP A 300 16.06 -18.11 -2.80
N ALA A 301 14.85 -17.97 -3.35
CA ALA A 301 14.40 -18.78 -4.49
C ALA A 301 14.97 -18.26 -5.82
N ALA A 302 16.29 -18.37 -5.99
CA ALA A 302 17.05 -17.85 -7.11
C ALA A 302 17.34 -18.87 -8.23
N GLY A 303 16.79 -20.09 -8.14
CA GLY A 303 16.91 -21.11 -9.18
C GLY A 303 18.29 -21.79 -9.28
N ARG A 304 19.12 -21.68 -8.24
CA ARG A 304 20.43 -22.34 -8.14
C ARG A 304 20.25 -23.81 -7.77
N GLU A 305 21.30 -24.62 -7.93
CA GLU A 305 21.27 -26.09 -7.76
C GLU A 305 20.66 -26.57 -6.43
N ASN A 306 20.84 -25.82 -5.34
CA ASN A 306 20.33 -26.15 -4.01
C ASN A 306 19.13 -25.31 -3.57
N ASP A 307 18.61 -24.41 -4.42
CA ASP A 307 17.44 -23.60 -4.10
C ASP A 307 16.16 -24.43 -4.20
N HIS A 308 15.20 -24.15 -3.33
CA HIS A 308 13.93 -24.87 -3.30
C HIS A 308 13.01 -24.53 -4.49
N SER A 309 13.23 -23.40 -5.15
CA SER A 309 12.57 -22.95 -6.38
C SER A 309 13.31 -21.76 -7.02
N ASP A 310 12.80 -21.26 -8.15
CA ASP A 310 13.22 -20.05 -8.86
C ASP A 310 12.20 -18.91 -8.74
N ALA A 311 11.30 -18.99 -7.76
CA ALA A 311 10.13 -18.13 -7.67
C ALA A 311 10.45 -16.66 -7.37
N ASP A 312 11.60 -16.36 -6.75
CA ASP A 312 11.96 -15.00 -6.33
C ASP A 312 12.69 -14.25 -7.44
N ILE A 313 13.65 -14.89 -8.10
CA ILE A 313 14.32 -14.31 -9.26
C ILE A 313 13.31 -14.05 -10.39
N LYS A 314 12.44 -15.02 -10.70
CA LYS A 314 11.40 -14.85 -11.72
C LYS A 314 10.31 -13.83 -11.33
N PHE A 315 10.07 -13.60 -10.04
CA PHE A 315 9.21 -12.51 -9.59
C PHE A 315 9.85 -11.15 -9.86
N ALA A 316 11.14 -11.01 -9.55
CA ALA A 316 11.90 -9.78 -9.84
C ALA A 316 11.97 -9.51 -11.36
N GLU A 317 12.29 -10.53 -12.17
CA GLU A 317 12.32 -10.47 -13.64
C GLU A 317 10.96 -10.05 -14.23
N ALA A 318 9.86 -10.63 -13.76
CA ALA A 318 8.51 -10.32 -14.23
C ALA A 318 8.05 -8.88 -13.91
N ILE A 319 8.73 -8.20 -13.00
CA ILE A 319 8.48 -6.81 -12.60
C ILE A 319 9.51 -5.85 -13.23
N GLY A 320 10.72 -6.34 -13.54
CA GLY A 320 11.87 -5.52 -13.96
C GLY A 320 12.69 -4.96 -12.78
N LEU A 321 12.70 -5.64 -11.63
CA LEU A 321 13.51 -5.26 -10.47
C LEU A 321 14.92 -5.83 -10.53
N LYS A 322 15.89 -5.10 -9.98
CA LYS A 322 17.21 -5.66 -9.62
C LYS A 322 17.02 -6.74 -8.57
N PHE A 323 17.72 -7.86 -8.71
CA PHE A 323 17.61 -9.01 -7.81
C PHE A 323 18.91 -9.27 -7.05
N PHE A 324 18.81 -9.64 -5.77
CA PHE A 324 19.93 -10.07 -4.93
C PHE A 324 19.57 -11.32 -4.15
N VAL A 325 20.56 -12.18 -3.86
CA VAL A 325 20.38 -13.29 -2.92
C VAL A 325 20.70 -12.85 -1.48
N PRO A 326 20.13 -13.51 -0.44
CA PRO A 326 20.23 -13.04 0.94
C PRO A 326 21.67 -13.04 1.48
N GLU A 327 22.50 -14.00 1.11
CA GLU A 327 23.92 -14.09 1.47
C GLU A 327 24.77 -12.95 0.91
N GLU A 328 24.49 -12.50 -0.32
CA GLU A 328 25.18 -11.34 -0.92
C GLU A 328 24.69 -10.04 -0.27
N TYR A 329 23.37 -9.90 -0.10
CA TYR A 329 22.79 -8.66 0.38
C TYR A 329 22.99 -8.44 1.89
N PHE A 330 22.80 -9.48 2.70
CA PHE A 330 22.87 -9.42 4.16
C PHE A 330 24.14 -10.04 4.76
N GLY A 331 24.78 -11.00 4.10
CA GLY A 331 25.88 -11.78 4.69
C GLY A 331 27.19 -11.02 4.92
N ALA A 332 27.40 -9.89 4.23
CA ALA A 332 28.49 -8.94 4.45
C ALA A 332 28.22 -7.98 5.62
#